data_AF-A0A158I7C4-F1
#
_entry.id   AF-A0A158I7C4-F1
#
_cell.length_a   1.000
_cell.length_b   1.000
_cell.length_c   1.000
_cell.angle_alpha   90.00
_cell.angle_beta   90.00
_cell.angle_gamma   90.00
#
_symmetry.space_group_name_H-M   'P 1'
#
loop_
_entity.id
_entity.type
_entity.pdbx_description
1 polymer ?
#
loop_
_entity_poly.entity_id
_entity_poly.type
_entity_poly.pdbx_seq_one_letter_code
_entity_poly.pdbx_strand_id
1 'polypeptide(L)' 'MQSWLSGQTHCRTCGAALDHKDSRSTVLRTVYLKVTVKSPRQWSYACQRTARTPQHVVHPLSKDLIRRVTPELEYLQAN' A
#
# COMPACT_ATOMS: atom_id res chain seq x y z
N MET A 1 -8.28 10.41 2.61
CA MET A 1 -7.33 9.28 2.64
C MET A 1 -7.92 7.98 3.20
N GLN A 2 -8.85 8.03 4.18
CA GLN A 2 -9.46 6.82 4.75
C GLN A 2 -10.27 5.98 3.74
N SER A 3 -11.09 6.63 2.89
CA SER A 3 -11.94 5.95 1.88
C SER A 3 -11.15 5.04 0.91
N TRP A 4 -9.97 5.47 0.46
CA TRP A 4 -9.14 4.66 -0.44
C TRP A 4 -8.57 3.42 0.25
N LEU A 5 -8.17 3.54 1.52
CA LEU A 5 -7.69 2.41 2.32
C LEU A 5 -8.81 1.41 2.61
N SER A 6 -10.04 1.87 2.86
CA SER A 6 -11.21 1.00 3.04
C SER A 6 -11.57 0.22 1.76
N GLY A 7 -11.28 0.77 0.58
CA GLY A 7 -11.41 0.03 -0.69
C GLY A 7 -10.36 -1.06 -0.88
N GLN A 8 -9.29 -1.04 -0.09
CA GLN A 8 -8.19 -2.02 -0.12
C GLN A 8 -8.30 -3.06 1.01
N THR A 9 -9.38 -3.06 1.81
CA THR A 9 -9.62 -4.05 2.89
C THR A 9 -10.56 -5.18 2.49
N HIS A 10 -11.03 -5.22 1.23
CA HIS A 10 -11.91 -6.26 0.72
C HIS A 10 -11.40 -6.84 -0.59
N CYS A 11 -11.70 -8.11 -0.84
CA CYS A 11 -11.37 -8.76 -2.09
C CYS A 11 -12.21 -8.22 -3.23
N ARG A 12 -11.54 -7.76 -4.30
CA ARG A 12 -12.23 -7.37 -5.54
C ARG A 12 -12.87 -8.56 -6.26
N THR A 13 -12.41 -9.78 -6.01
CA THR A 13 -12.92 -11.00 -6.66
C THR A 13 -14.04 -11.66 -5.86
N CYS A 14 -13.86 -11.85 -4.55
CA CYS A 14 -14.84 -12.57 -3.71
C CYS A 14 -15.54 -11.69 -2.66
N GLY A 15 -15.22 -10.41 -2.54
CA GLY A 15 -15.81 -9.50 -1.55
C GLY A 15 -15.38 -9.74 -0.11
N ALA A 16 -14.65 -10.82 0.21
CA ALA A 16 -14.25 -11.14 1.58
C ALA A 16 -13.33 -10.06 2.18
N ALA A 17 -13.50 -9.80 3.47
CA ALA A 17 -12.60 -8.92 4.23
C ALA A 17 -11.18 -9.50 4.27
N LEU A 18 -10.19 -8.63 4.19
CA LEU A 18 -8.77 -8.95 4.29
C LEU A 18 -8.35 -8.98 5.77
N ASP A 19 -7.63 -10.03 6.16
CA ASP A 19 -7.08 -10.13 7.51
C ASP A 19 -5.97 -9.08 7.74
N HIS A 20 -6.13 -8.29 8.79
CA HIS A 20 -5.13 -7.32 9.21
C HIS A 20 -3.93 -8.04 9.82
N LYS A 21 -2.73 -7.77 9.30
CA LYS A 21 -1.48 -8.31 9.87
C LYS A 21 -0.85 -7.33 10.85
N ASP A 22 -0.49 -6.14 10.36
CA ASP A 22 0.11 -5.06 11.15
C ASP A 22 -0.04 -3.73 10.40
N SER A 23 0.40 -2.61 10.98
CA SER A 23 0.49 -1.33 10.28
C SER A 23 1.93 -0.82 10.28
N ARG A 24 2.42 -0.38 9.12
CA ARG A 24 3.77 0.19 8.97
C ARG A 24 3.73 1.58 8.37
N SER A 25 4.62 2.44 8.85
CA SER A 25 4.79 3.78 8.27
C SER A 25 5.57 3.70 6.96
N THR A 26 5.14 4.48 5.97
CA THR A 26 5.89 4.80 4.75
C THR A 26 6.19 6.28 4.75
N VAL A 27 7.42 6.65 4.39
CA VAL A 27 7.84 8.04 4.28
C VAL A 27 7.76 8.47 2.82
N LEU A 28 7.05 9.57 2.56
CA LEU A 28 6.99 10.28 1.29
C LEU A 28 7.73 11.60 1.44
N ARG A 29 8.69 11.89 0.56
CA ARG A 29 9.43 13.14 0.54
C ARG A 29 8.78 14.09 -0.47
N THR A 30 8.46 15.30 -0.04
CA THR A 30 7.94 16.36 -0.91
C THR A 30 8.94 17.51 -0.95
N VAL A 31 8.73 18.48 -1.83
CA VAL A 31 9.55 19.70 -1.89
C VAL A 31 9.49 20.52 -0.60
N TYR A 32 8.40 20.42 0.15
CA TYR A 32 8.18 21.20 1.36
C TYR A 32 8.61 20.45 2.62
N LEU A 33 8.31 19.15 2.71
CA LEU A 33 8.50 18.37 3.93
C LEU A 33 8.52 16.86 3.70
N LYS A 34 8.82 16.12 4.77
CA LYS A 34 8.69 14.66 4.83
C LYS A 34 7.34 14.28 5.43
N VAL A 35 6.47 13.64 4.64
CA VAL A 35 5.18 13.12 5.08
C VAL A 35 5.36 11.67 5.53
N THR A 36 4.89 11.33 6.73
CA THR A 36 4.83 9.94 7.19
C THR A 36 3.40 9.44 7.12
N VAL A 37 3.16 8.42 6.30
CA VAL A 37 1.83 7.83 6.08
C VAL A 37 1.79 6.43 6.68
N LYS A 38 0.78 6.13 7.49
CA LYS A 38 0.55 4.77 8.00
C LYS A 38 -0.12 3.92 6.92
N SER A 39 0.49 2.80 6.58
CA SER A 39 -0.06 1.77 5.70
C SER A 39 -0.48 0.56 6.52
N PRO A 40 -1.72 0.08 6.42
CA PRO A 40 -2.04 -1.27 6.87
C PRO A 40 -1.28 -2.27 6.01
N ARG A 41 -0.90 -3.39 6.60
CA ARG A 41 -0.41 -4.60 5.94
C ARG A 41 -1.43 -5.69 6.19
N GLN A 42 -1.76 -6.41 5.13
CA GLN A 42 -2.88 -7.34 5.14
C GLN A 42 -2.44 -8.65 4.51
N TRP A 43 -3.01 -9.76 4.93
CA TRP A 43 -2.76 -11.03 4.28
C TRP A 43 -3.47 -11.10 2.95
N SER A 44 -2.86 -11.74 1.95
CA SER A 44 -3.48 -11.99 0.66
C SER A 44 -4.75 -12.82 0.84
N TYR A 45 -5.73 -12.58 -0.04
CA TYR A 45 -7.03 -13.23 0.00
C TYR A 45 -6.93 -14.75 0.05
N ALA A 46 -7.73 -15.39 0.91
CA ALA A 46 -7.87 -16.83 0.91
C ALA A 46 -8.33 -17.37 -0.46
N CYS A 47 -9.12 -16.61 -1.22
CA CYS A 47 -9.58 -16.98 -2.56
C CYS A 47 -8.49 -16.96 -3.63
N GLN A 48 -7.36 -16.27 -3.40
CA GLN A 48 -6.19 -16.29 -4.30
C GLN A 48 -5.16 -17.36 -3.91
N ARG A 49 -5.38 -18.02 -2.77
CA ARG A 49 -4.53 -19.10 -2.30
C ARG A 49 -4.74 -20.31 -3.18
N THR A 50 -3.72 -20.66 -3.95
CA THR A 50 -3.67 -21.90 -4.72
C THR A 50 -2.40 -22.66 -4.34
N ALA A 51 -2.25 -23.91 -4.79
CA ALA A 51 -1.00 -24.65 -4.61
C ALA A 51 0.22 -23.91 -5.24
N ARG A 52 -0.01 -22.98 -6.19
CA ARG A 52 1.02 -22.18 -6.86
C ARG A 52 1.19 -20.78 -6.26
N THR A 53 0.16 -20.23 -5.63
CA THR A 53 0.20 -18.93 -4.94
C THR A 53 -0.09 -19.11 -3.47
N PRO A 54 0.93 -19.31 -2.62
CA PRO A 54 0.74 -19.35 -1.18
C PRO A 54 0.30 -17.98 -0.65
N GLN A 55 -0.20 -17.99 0.58
CA GLN A 55 -0.57 -16.77 1.27
C GLN A 55 0.66 -15.87 1.45
N HIS A 56 0.53 -14.60 1.10
CA HIS A 56 1.59 -13.60 1.21
C HIS A 56 1.05 -12.30 1.80
N VAL A 57 1.93 -11.38 2.19
CA VAL A 57 1.52 -10.09 2.74
C VAL A 57 1.38 -9.07 1.63
N VAL A 58 0.23 -8.40 1.58
CA VAL A 58 -0.03 -7.28 0.69
C VAL A 58 0.27 -5.98 1.42
N HIS A 59 0.96 -5.08 0.72
CA HIS A 59 1.34 -3.75 1.19
C HIS A 59 0.67 -2.72 0.26
N PRO A 60 -0.57 -2.27 0.54
CA PRO A 60 -1.34 -1.42 -0.36
C PRO A 60 -0.58 -0.16 -0.76
N LEU A 61 -0.10 0.62 0.23
CA LEU A 61 0.63 1.85 -0.10
C LEU A 61 1.98 1.60 -0.74
N SER A 62 2.70 0.53 -0.41
CA SER A 62 3.97 0.23 -1.10
C SER A 62 3.76 -0.18 -2.56
N LYS A 63 2.61 -0.75 -2.89
CA LYS A 63 2.26 -1.13 -4.26
C LYS A 63 1.92 0.10 -5.09
N ASP A 64 1.16 1.03 -4.52
CA ASP A 64 0.65 2.19 -5.25
C ASP A 64 1.63 3.39 -5.23
N LEU A 65 2.42 3.55 -4.16
CA LEU A 65 3.54 4.51 -4.11
C LEU A 65 4.81 3.87 -4.66
N ILE A 66 4.86 3.71 -5.99
CA ILE A 66 6.05 3.21 -6.71
C ILE A 66 7.27 4.09 -6.38
N ARG A 67 7.05 5.41 -6.26
CA ARG A 67 8.08 6.38 -5.89
C ARG A 67 7.77 7.00 -4.53
N ARG A 68 8.81 7.15 -3.70
CA ARG A 68 8.74 7.72 -2.33
C ARG A 68 9.05 9.22 -2.28
N VAL A 69 8.95 9.86 -3.43
CA VAL A 69 9.25 11.26 -3.68
C VAL A 69 8.12 11.80 -4.57
N THR A 70 7.70 13.03 -4.34
CA THR A 70 6.71 13.65 -5.24
C THR A 70 7.36 14.08 -6.54
N PRO A 71 6.63 14.10 -7.67
CA PRO A 71 7.20 14.45 -8.97
C PRO A 71 7.89 15.83 -8.99
N GLU A 72 7.39 16.80 -8.22
CA GLU A 72 7.98 18.13 -8.11
C GLU A 72 9.38 18.07 -7.48
N LEU A 73 9.55 17.23 -6.44
CA LEU A 73 10.86 17.03 -5.82
C LEU A 73 11.80 16.29 -6.75
N GLU A 74 11.30 15.28 -7.48
CA GLU A 74 12.10 14.57 -8.48
C GLU A 74 12.61 15.49 -9.57
N TYR A 75 11.76 16.39 -10.08
CA TYR A 75 12.13 17.36 -11.09
C TYR A 75 13.24 18.30 -10.58
N LEU A 76 13.13 18.78 -9.34
CA LEU A 76 14.16 19.64 -8.74
C LEU A 76 15.48 18.92 -8.45
N GLN A 77 15.48 17.60 -8.29
CA GLN A 77 16.69 16.81 -8.03
C GLN A 77 17.39 16.32 -9.30
N ALA A 78 16.69 16.35 -10.44
CA ALA A 78 17.20 15.89 -11.73
C ALA A 78 17.95 16.99 -12.52
N ASN A 79 17.94 18.23 -12.01
CA ASN A 79 18.68 19.39 -12.51
C ASN A 79 19.79 19.79 -11.54
#